data_AF-A0A9P6XW04-F1
#
_entry.id   AF-A0A9P6XW04-F1
#
_cell.length_a   1.000
_cell.length_b   1.000
_cell.length_c   1.000
_cell.angle_alpha   90.00
_cell.angle_beta   90.00
_cell.angle_gamma   90.00
#
_symmetry.space_group_name_H-M   'P 1'
#
loop_
_entity.id
_entity.type
_entity.pdbx_description
1 polymer ?
#
loop_
_entity_poly.entity_id
_entity_poly.type
_entity_poly.pdbx_seq_one_letter_code
_entity_poly.pdbx_strand_id
1 'polypeptide(L)'
;MNTFIPRSPPLGPNESIKIDDITSTSPPKTPPGEKSKFSFKGEVRQFGQGEFESEQHFYPRVLNAQIHPLVQSFFTLGNERIIARYTHLNPQVKPELLKKVLSYTPKHFQWAGSDLFNVTTASGHRQMIVIETNSCPSGQKSMPLLSETGEHNEQGGYRVVIESAFQHQLSKADPQLGGLAVICDKNMMESTGYAAVLADVAKEHVWHVEWHADDPDPDAKWVDKVLYIRDKEKNWHPIRACFRYVTQKPWNRFPLKTRTIVMNQIISCLAGGRNKMMASRAYDFYNSEIVDTGLSIKTPETINNVTLGEIPLWIRSMGGHAVLKVPYSNAGQGVYTITNKNELNDFLSQDHHYDKFIVQSLVGNASWSSATRTGKFFHVGTIPNKKSNTFVSDLRMMVAGSEDGFKPVCIYGRKARLPLLGELREDDDTWDMLGTNLSIKLPDGSWTTDTSRLILMDRKDFNQLGLGIDDLIDAYIQTVLAVIAIDRMAARLMADGNFDYQLFQSLNPDNALMDEIKEANEDF
;
A
#
# COMPACT_ATOMS: atom_id res chain seq x y z
N MET A 1 17.60 42.51 -62.15
CA MET A 1 16.71 41.37 -62.49
C MET A 1 15.75 41.16 -61.34
N ASN A 2 14.45 41.24 -61.62
CA ASN A 2 13.35 41.08 -60.68
C ASN A 2 13.37 39.70 -59.99
N THR A 3 12.95 39.63 -58.72
CA THR A 3 11.88 38.69 -58.29
C THR A 3 11.36 39.00 -56.88
N PHE A 4 10.08 39.37 -56.86
CA PHE A 4 9.02 39.25 -55.86
C PHE A 4 9.30 38.62 -54.49
N ILE A 5 8.95 39.37 -53.43
CA ILE A 5 8.52 38.85 -52.11
C ILE A 5 7.12 39.45 -51.83
N PRO A 6 6.10 38.66 -51.44
CA PRO A 6 4.77 39.20 -51.15
C PRO A 6 4.76 39.92 -49.80
N ARG A 7 4.16 41.12 -49.77
CA ARG A 7 3.90 41.91 -48.57
C ARG A 7 2.74 41.30 -47.76
N SER A 8 2.92 41.16 -46.46
CA SER A 8 1.83 40.90 -45.50
C SER A 8 0.88 42.11 -45.43
N PRO A 9 -0.45 41.91 -45.26
CA PRO A 9 -1.39 43.01 -45.09
C PRO A 9 -1.37 43.58 -43.65
N PRO A 10 -1.82 44.83 -43.44
CA PRO A 10 -1.73 45.51 -42.16
C PRO A 10 -2.80 45.03 -41.16
N LEU A 11 -2.44 45.04 -39.88
CA LEU A 11 -3.30 44.76 -38.73
C LEU A 11 -4.44 45.79 -38.64
N GLY A 12 -5.68 45.30 -38.73
CA GLY A 12 -6.91 46.00 -38.34
C GLY A 12 -7.29 45.70 -36.88
N PRO A 13 -8.17 46.50 -36.25
CA PRO A 13 -8.28 46.60 -34.81
C PRO A 13 -9.19 45.53 -34.17
N ASN A 14 -8.77 45.06 -33.00
CA ASN A 14 -9.57 44.45 -31.93
C ASN A 14 -10.77 43.58 -32.34
N GLU A 15 -10.52 42.31 -32.61
CA GLU A 15 -11.48 41.24 -32.31
C GLU A 15 -10.90 40.35 -31.22
N SER A 16 -11.62 40.27 -30.11
CA SER A 16 -11.35 39.40 -28.97
C SER A 16 -11.35 37.95 -29.43
N ILE A 17 -10.17 37.31 -29.40
CA ILE A 17 -10.03 35.87 -29.54
C ILE A 17 -10.80 35.24 -28.37
N LYS A 18 -11.92 34.59 -28.68
CA LYS A 18 -12.60 33.68 -27.75
C LYS A 18 -11.62 32.54 -27.47
N ILE A 19 -11.08 32.55 -26.25
CA ILE A 19 -10.44 31.38 -25.66
C ILE A 19 -11.60 30.44 -25.37
N ASP A 20 -11.71 29.36 -26.14
CA ASP A 20 -12.63 28.28 -25.82
C ASP A 20 -12.30 27.79 -24.40
N ASP A 21 -13.30 27.85 -23.53
CA ASP A 21 -13.26 27.36 -22.16
C ASP A 21 -12.75 25.90 -22.16
N ILE A 22 -11.51 25.71 -21.73
CA ILE A 22 -11.07 24.42 -21.21
C ILE A 22 -11.69 24.33 -19.82
N THR A 23 -12.97 23.99 -19.76
CA THR A 23 -13.64 23.60 -18.53
C THR A 23 -12.87 22.44 -17.92
N SER A 24 -12.33 22.67 -16.72
CA SER A 24 -11.77 21.62 -15.87
C SER A 24 -12.89 20.64 -15.51
N THR A 25 -13.04 19.57 -16.27
CA THR A 25 -13.84 18.44 -15.84
C THR A 25 -12.99 17.56 -14.95
N SER A 26 -13.07 17.82 -13.63
CA SER A 26 -12.66 16.87 -12.60
C SER A 26 -13.27 15.49 -12.90
N PRO A 27 -12.60 14.38 -12.57
CA PRO A 27 -13.23 13.07 -12.66
C PRO A 27 -14.51 13.08 -11.81
N PRO A 28 -15.58 12.35 -12.22
CA PRO A 28 -16.87 12.46 -11.58
C PRO A 28 -16.76 12.10 -10.09
N LYS A 29 -17.32 12.99 -9.26
CA LYS A 29 -17.73 12.69 -7.88
C LYS A 29 -18.51 11.38 -7.90
N THR A 30 -18.27 10.51 -6.92
CA THR A 30 -18.94 9.21 -6.76
C THR A 30 -20.42 9.32 -7.13
N PRO A 31 -20.92 8.59 -8.14
CA PRO A 31 -22.33 8.62 -8.48
C PRO A 31 -23.14 8.10 -7.28
N PRO A 32 -24.35 8.65 -7.00
CA PRO A 32 -25.33 7.97 -6.17
C PRO A 32 -25.55 6.56 -6.74
N GLY A 33 -25.55 5.55 -5.88
CA GLY A 33 -25.48 4.14 -6.28
C GLY A 33 -26.53 3.73 -7.30
N GLU A 34 -26.13 3.59 -8.56
CA GLU A 34 -26.80 2.69 -9.50
C GLU A 34 -26.22 1.30 -9.31
N LYS A 35 -27.10 0.37 -8.89
CA LYS A 35 -26.80 -1.06 -8.80
C LYS A 35 -26.51 -1.61 -10.20
N SER A 36 -25.24 -1.55 -10.61
CA SER A 36 -24.72 -2.38 -11.70
C SER A 36 -24.70 -3.84 -11.22
N LYS A 37 -25.83 -4.53 -11.39
CA LYS A 37 -25.92 -5.98 -11.35
C LYS A 37 -25.25 -6.50 -12.61
N PHE A 38 -23.99 -6.90 -12.54
CA PHE A 38 -23.34 -8.00 -13.29
C PHE A 38 -21.84 -7.89 -12.99
N SER A 39 -21.37 -8.60 -11.95
CA SER A 39 -19.93 -8.80 -11.77
C SER A 39 -19.46 -9.78 -12.86
N PHE A 40 -18.47 -9.37 -13.64
CA PHE A 40 -17.71 -10.31 -14.45
C PHE A 40 -16.93 -11.20 -13.50
N LYS A 41 -17.51 -12.35 -13.15
CA LYS A 41 -16.82 -13.38 -12.37
C LYS A 41 -15.72 -13.98 -13.26
N GLY A 42 -14.46 -13.84 -12.86
CA GLY A 42 -13.38 -14.57 -13.51
C GLY A 42 -13.56 -16.07 -13.36
N GLU A 43 -13.19 -16.84 -14.38
CA GLU A 43 -13.23 -18.30 -14.30
C GLU A 43 -12.15 -18.83 -13.36
N VAL A 44 -12.51 -19.80 -12.52
CA VAL A 44 -11.55 -20.59 -11.74
C VAL A 44 -10.57 -21.27 -12.69
N ARG A 45 -9.28 -21.12 -12.40
CA ARG A 45 -8.18 -21.68 -13.19
C ARG A 45 -7.21 -22.47 -12.32
N GLN A 46 -6.57 -23.48 -12.89
CA GLN A 46 -5.40 -24.13 -12.30
C GLN A 46 -4.14 -23.67 -13.02
N PHE A 47 -3.06 -23.49 -12.26
CA PHE A 47 -1.71 -23.23 -12.75
C PHE A 47 -0.83 -24.45 -12.45
N GLY A 48 -0.10 -24.94 -13.44
CA GLY A 48 0.95 -25.94 -13.32
C GLY A 48 2.36 -25.36 -13.36
N GLN A 49 3.36 -26.23 -13.24
CA GLN A 49 4.76 -25.88 -13.35
C GLN A 49 5.09 -25.37 -14.78
N GLY A 50 5.85 -24.29 -14.87
CA GLY A 50 6.29 -23.69 -16.13
C GLY A 50 5.26 -22.77 -16.79
N GLU A 51 4.15 -22.43 -16.12
CA GLU A 51 3.11 -21.54 -16.67
C GLU A 51 3.37 -20.03 -16.43
N PHE A 52 4.49 -19.66 -15.81
CA PHE A 52 4.81 -18.25 -15.57
C PHE A 52 5.28 -17.56 -16.85
N GLU A 53 4.55 -16.55 -17.31
CA GLU A 53 4.89 -15.76 -18.49
C GLU A 53 5.09 -14.29 -18.10
N SER A 54 6.30 -13.76 -18.29
CA SER A 54 6.69 -12.44 -17.79
C SER A 54 5.79 -11.31 -18.32
N GLU A 55 5.42 -11.35 -19.60
CA GLU A 55 4.53 -10.39 -20.25
C GLU A 55 3.12 -10.32 -19.67
N GLN A 56 2.68 -11.38 -18.97
CA GLN A 56 1.37 -11.41 -18.31
C GLN A 56 1.41 -10.81 -16.90
N HIS A 57 2.60 -10.70 -16.31
CA HIS A 57 2.78 -10.41 -14.88
C HIS A 57 3.58 -9.13 -14.59
N PHE A 58 4.17 -8.49 -15.60
CA PHE A 58 4.85 -7.20 -15.47
C PHE A 58 4.28 -6.16 -16.41
N TYR A 59 4.39 -4.88 -16.03
CA TYR A 59 4.11 -3.81 -16.99
C TYR A 59 5.10 -3.85 -18.14
N PRO A 60 4.68 -3.54 -19.39
CA PRO A 60 5.60 -3.50 -20.53
C PRO A 60 6.82 -2.58 -20.31
N ARG A 61 6.64 -1.46 -19.59
CA ARG A 61 7.75 -0.56 -19.22
C ARG A 61 8.79 -1.24 -18.32
N VAL A 62 8.36 -2.16 -17.46
CA VAL A 62 9.23 -2.88 -16.50
C VAL A 62 10.08 -3.93 -17.19
N LEU A 63 9.49 -4.68 -18.14
CA LEU A 63 10.21 -5.69 -18.94
C LEU A 63 11.36 -5.09 -19.76
N ASN A 64 11.24 -3.80 -20.11
CA ASN A 64 12.24 -3.06 -20.88
C ASN A 64 13.14 -2.18 -19.99
N ALA A 65 12.99 -2.24 -18.67
CA ALA A 65 13.71 -1.39 -17.73
C ALA A 65 14.97 -2.08 -17.19
N GLN A 66 16.07 -1.34 -17.15
CA GLN A 66 17.28 -1.76 -16.46
C GLN A 66 17.34 -1.15 -15.06
N ILE A 67 17.51 -2.00 -14.05
CA ILE A 67 17.61 -1.58 -12.64
C ILE A 67 18.68 -0.50 -12.44
N HIS A 68 18.38 0.49 -11.60
CA HIS A 68 19.35 1.51 -11.22
C HIS A 68 20.48 0.91 -10.38
N PRO A 69 21.77 1.17 -10.66
CA PRO A 69 22.90 0.55 -9.95
C PRO A 69 22.88 0.76 -8.43
N LEU A 70 22.47 1.94 -7.96
CA LEU A 70 22.32 2.22 -6.52
C LEU A 70 21.24 1.33 -5.88
N VAL A 71 20.11 1.12 -6.56
CA VAL A 71 19.03 0.27 -6.05
C VAL A 71 19.49 -1.19 -6.06
N GLN A 72 20.13 -1.66 -7.13
CA GLN A 72 20.72 -2.99 -7.18
C GLN A 72 21.75 -3.20 -6.03
N SER A 73 22.58 -2.20 -5.77
CA SER A 73 23.52 -2.22 -4.64
C SER A 73 22.81 -2.32 -3.30
N PHE A 74 21.71 -1.58 -3.08
CA PHE A 74 20.89 -1.68 -1.87
C PHE A 74 20.40 -3.11 -1.63
N PHE A 75 19.81 -3.76 -2.63
CA PHE A 75 19.30 -5.12 -2.50
C PHE A 75 20.39 -6.16 -2.21
N THR A 76 21.64 -5.89 -2.57
CA THR A 76 22.77 -6.79 -2.34
C THR A 76 23.53 -6.48 -1.04
N LEU A 77 23.23 -5.38 -0.33
CA LEU A 77 23.95 -5.00 0.89
C LEU A 77 23.90 -6.09 1.98
N GLY A 78 22.72 -6.65 2.23
CA GLY A 78 22.48 -7.55 3.35
C GLY A 78 22.44 -6.81 4.70
N ASN A 79 21.83 -7.46 5.70
CA ASN A 79 21.52 -6.82 6.98
C ASN A 79 22.77 -6.37 7.75
N GLU A 80 23.89 -7.10 7.70
CA GLU A 80 25.13 -6.73 8.40
C GLU A 80 25.69 -5.37 7.94
N ARG A 81 25.75 -5.13 6.62
CA ARG A 81 26.22 -3.83 6.08
C ARG A 81 25.22 -2.71 6.31
N ILE A 82 23.91 -3.03 6.26
CA ILE A 82 22.84 -2.09 6.59
C ILE A 82 22.97 -1.63 8.05
N ILE A 83 23.16 -2.56 8.98
CA ILE A 83 23.36 -2.26 10.41
C ILE A 83 24.56 -1.34 10.59
N ALA A 84 25.72 -1.73 10.05
CA ALA A 84 26.96 -0.95 10.19
C ALA A 84 26.80 0.49 9.65
N ARG A 85 26.17 0.66 8.48
CA ARG A 85 25.92 1.97 7.89
C ARG A 85 24.93 2.79 8.70
N TYR A 86 23.81 2.21 9.10
CA TYR A 86 22.76 2.93 9.81
C TYR A 86 23.24 3.41 11.19
N THR A 87 23.91 2.55 11.97
CA THR A 87 24.40 2.91 13.30
C THR A 87 25.55 3.92 13.25
N HIS A 88 26.32 3.97 12.15
CA HIS A 88 27.32 5.02 11.96
C HIS A 88 26.69 6.41 11.78
N LEU A 89 25.56 6.49 11.06
CA LEU A 89 24.80 7.72 10.87
C LEU A 89 23.89 8.06 12.06
N ASN A 90 23.62 7.07 12.92
CA ASN A 90 22.73 7.16 14.07
C ASN A 90 23.46 6.62 15.32
N PRO A 91 24.45 7.34 15.88
CA PRO A 91 25.32 6.85 16.95
C PRO A 91 24.58 6.51 18.25
N GLN A 92 23.34 6.99 18.43
CA GLN A 92 22.45 6.62 19.52
C GLN A 92 21.91 5.18 19.42
N VAL A 93 21.91 4.59 18.22
CA VAL A 93 21.37 3.24 17.97
C VAL A 93 22.45 2.20 18.18
N LYS A 94 22.18 1.24 19.07
CA LYS A 94 23.10 0.12 19.33
C LYS A 94 23.00 -0.94 18.21
N PRO A 95 24.12 -1.36 17.59
CA PRO A 95 24.12 -2.36 16.51
C PRO A 95 23.39 -3.67 16.88
N GLU A 96 23.59 -4.18 18.10
CA GLU A 96 22.94 -5.41 18.58
C GLU A 96 21.42 -5.33 18.61
N LEU A 97 20.87 -4.16 18.92
CA LEU A 97 19.42 -3.95 18.95
C LEU A 97 18.86 -3.94 17.52
N LEU A 98 19.53 -3.25 16.60
CA LEU A 98 19.14 -3.25 15.20
C LEU A 98 19.27 -4.64 14.56
N LYS A 99 20.30 -5.40 14.94
CA LYS A 99 20.43 -6.81 14.56
C LYS A 99 19.23 -7.64 15.02
N LYS A 100 18.83 -7.51 16.28
CA LYS A 100 17.62 -8.17 16.81
C LYS A 100 16.35 -7.79 16.05
N VAL A 101 16.21 -6.51 15.68
CA VAL A 101 15.10 -6.01 14.86
C VAL A 101 15.10 -6.67 13.47
N LEU A 102 16.22 -6.65 12.76
CA LEU A 102 16.32 -7.22 11.42
C LEU A 102 16.26 -8.76 11.41
N SER A 103 16.62 -9.43 12.51
CA SER A 103 16.49 -10.88 12.68
C SER A 103 15.12 -11.32 13.24
N TYR A 104 14.17 -10.41 13.44
CA TYR A 104 12.84 -10.79 13.92
C TYR A 104 12.10 -11.65 12.89
N THR A 105 11.46 -12.72 13.36
CA THR A 105 10.64 -13.62 12.53
C THR A 105 9.16 -13.38 12.82
N PRO A 106 8.39 -12.75 11.90
CA PRO A 106 6.97 -12.49 12.10
C PRO A 106 6.15 -13.78 12.19
N LYS A 107 5.16 -13.78 13.09
CA LYS A 107 4.24 -14.91 13.27
C LYS A 107 2.97 -14.77 12.41
N HIS A 108 2.47 -13.56 12.25
CA HIS A 108 1.20 -13.26 11.59
C HIS A 108 1.37 -12.40 10.34
N PHE A 109 2.47 -11.65 10.22
CA PHE A 109 2.66 -10.63 9.18
C PHE A 109 4.00 -10.76 8.43
N GLN A 110 4.15 -11.85 7.66
CA GLN A 110 5.41 -12.21 7.00
C GLN A 110 5.73 -11.37 5.76
N TRP A 111 4.73 -10.98 4.98
CA TRP A 111 4.93 -10.19 3.76
C TRP A 111 4.19 -8.86 3.83
N ALA A 112 4.91 -7.75 3.78
CA ALA A 112 4.33 -6.44 4.02
C ALA A 112 4.90 -5.39 3.08
N GLY A 113 4.16 -4.28 2.93
CA GLY A 113 4.67 -3.10 2.23
C GLY A 113 4.23 -1.82 2.91
N SER A 114 5.17 -0.92 3.16
CA SER A 114 4.88 0.41 3.70
C SER A 114 4.98 1.46 2.62
N ASP A 115 4.07 2.43 2.69
CA ASP A 115 4.14 3.67 1.92
C ASP A 115 4.85 4.71 2.77
N LEU A 116 5.92 5.29 2.22
CA LEU A 116 6.76 6.24 2.92
C LEU A 116 6.85 7.57 2.17
N PHE A 117 6.93 8.65 2.93
CA PHE A 117 7.35 9.95 2.41
C PHE A 117 8.79 10.24 2.86
N ASN A 118 9.58 10.79 1.94
CA ASN A 118 10.80 11.51 2.32
C ASN A 118 10.41 12.95 2.67
N VAL A 119 10.58 13.29 3.94
CA VAL A 119 10.18 14.58 4.49
C VAL A 119 11.37 15.32 5.05
N THR A 120 11.20 16.63 5.23
CA THR A 120 12.12 17.46 6.01
C THR A 120 11.38 18.13 7.16
N THR A 121 12.09 18.40 8.25
CA THR A 121 11.59 19.17 9.39
C THR A 121 11.89 20.66 9.22
N ALA A 122 11.34 21.49 10.10
CA ALA A 122 11.69 22.91 10.17
C ALA A 122 13.19 23.19 10.41
N SER A 123 13.92 22.23 10.99
CA SER A 123 15.38 22.32 11.17
C SER A 123 16.18 21.78 9.99
N GLY A 124 15.52 21.39 8.89
CA GLY A 124 16.16 20.85 7.69
C GLY A 124 16.57 19.37 7.78
N HIS A 125 16.06 18.63 8.77
CA HIS A 125 16.40 17.22 8.92
C HIS A 125 15.55 16.34 7.99
N ARG A 126 16.20 15.73 7.00
CA ARG A 126 15.57 14.78 6.06
C ARG A 126 15.44 13.38 6.67
N GLN A 127 14.30 12.74 6.47
CA GLN A 127 14.04 11.39 6.96
C GLN A 127 12.85 10.72 6.28
N MET A 128 12.79 9.39 6.37
CA MET A 128 11.62 8.62 5.96
C MET A 128 10.59 8.56 7.09
N ILE A 129 9.32 8.75 6.73
CA ILE A 129 8.18 8.53 7.62
C ILE A 129 7.18 7.56 7.00
N VAL A 130 6.55 6.73 7.81
CA VAL A 130 5.53 5.75 7.40
C VAL A 130 4.17 6.42 7.35
N ILE A 131 3.47 6.29 6.22
CA ILE A 131 2.13 6.82 5.98
C ILE A 131 1.06 5.74 6.18
N GLU A 132 1.34 4.54 5.69
CA GLU A 132 0.54 3.33 5.91
C GLU A 132 1.38 2.06 5.68
N THR A 133 0.93 0.94 6.24
CA THR A 133 1.52 -0.39 6.04
C THR A 133 0.43 -1.36 5.59
N ASN A 134 0.75 -2.20 4.61
CA ASN A 134 -0.20 -2.99 3.83
C ASN A 134 0.09 -4.50 3.93
N SER A 135 -0.95 -5.30 4.18
CA SER A 135 -0.83 -6.75 4.36
C SER A 135 -0.91 -7.61 3.10
N CYS A 136 -1.25 -7.03 1.96
CA CYS A 136 -1.10 -7.64 0.62
C CYS A 136 -0.70 -6.48 -0.31
N PRO A 137 0.56 -6.03 -0.23
CA PRO A 137 1.01 -4.92 -1.04
C PRO A 137 1.10 -5.33 -2.51
N SER A 138 0.67 -4.43 -3.39
CA SER A 138 0.91 -4.55 -4.84
C SER A 138 2.24 -3.88 -5.17
N GLY A 139 2.97 -4.43 -6.14
CA GLY A 139 4.12 -3.76 -6.74
C GLY A 139 5.11 -4.62 -7.52
N GLN A 140 5.00 -5.94 -7.51
CA GLN A 140 5.95 -6.80 -8.25
C GLN A 140 5.92 -6.51 -9.74
N LYS A 141 4.72 -6.32 -10.30
CA LYS A 141 4.51 -5.85 -11.67
C LYS A 141 5.17 -4.50 -12.02
N SER A 142 5.66 -3.76 -11.02
CA SER A 142 6.28 -2.43 -11.12
C SER A 142 7.79 -2.43 -10.83
N MET A 143 8.39 -3.59 -10.52
CA MET A 143 9.79 -3.71 -10.13
C MET A 143 10.63 -4.30 -11.27
N PRO A 144 11.63 -3.57 -11.80
CA PRO A 144 12.60 -4.13 -12.73
C PRO A 144 13.33 -5.34 -12.13
N LEU A 145 13.69 -6.30 -12.96
CA LEU A 145 14.45 -7.47 -12.51
C LEU A 145 15.80 -7.04 -11.94
N LEU A 146 16.18 -7.62 -10.79
CA LEU A 146 17.44 -7.31 -10.11
C LEU A 146 18.66 -7.95 -10.80
N SER A 147 18.42 -9.02 -11.57
CA SER A 147 19.43 -9.76 -12.32
C SER A 147 18.84 -10.20 -13.66
N GLU A 148 19.64 -10.14 -14.72
CA GLU A 148 19.28 -10.59 -16.07
C GLU A 148 19.75 -12.03 -16.35
N THR A 149 20.59 -12.61 -15.48
CA THR A 149 21.29 -13.87 -15.74
C THR A 149 21.04 -14.96 -14.69
N GLY A 150 20.28 -14.66 -13.63
CA GLY A 150 19.94 -15.64 -12.61
C GLY A 150 18.98 -16.73 -13.13
N GLU A 151 19.06 -17.92 -12.56
CA GLU A 151 18.06 -18.96 -12.77
C GLU A 151 16.70 -18.46 -12.23
N HIS A 152 15.63 -18.64 -13.00
CA HIS A 152 14.28 -18.12 -12.69
C HIS A 152 14.19 -16.60 -12.48
N ASN A 153 15.15 -15.82 -13.00
CA ASN A 153 15.14 -14.36 -12.82
C ASN A 153 13.85 -13.70 -13.35
N GLU A 154 13.21 -14.33 -14.34
CA GLU A 154 11.98 -13.87 -14.97
C GLU A 154 10.83 -13.77 -13.96
N GLN A 155 10.84 -14.58 -12.91
CA GLN A 155 9.83 -14.56 -11.84
C GLN A 155 10.03 -13.40 -10.86
N GLY A 156 11.18 -12.72 -10.92
CA GLY A 156 11.49 -11.53 -10.14
C GLY A 156 11.12 -11.64 -8.65
N GLY A 157 10.50 -10.59 -8.11
CA GLY A 157 10.11 -10.56 -6.71
C GLY A 157 8.92 -11.44 -6.34
N TYR A 158 8.17 -12.00 -7.31
CA TYR A 158 7.11 -12.98 -7.01
C TYR A 158 7.71 -14.21 -6.33
N ARG A 159 8.79 -14.76 -6.89
CA ARG A 159 9.50 -15.91 -6.32
C ARG A 159 10.09 -15.62 -4.95
N VAL A 160 10.69 -14.43 -4.80
CA VAL A 160 11.23 -13.98 -3.52
C VAL A 160 10.16 -13.98 -2.44
N VAL A 161 8.94 -13.50 -2.71
CA VAL A 161 7.83 -13.54 -1.74
C VAL A 161 7.45 -14.97 -1.40
N ILE A 162 7.24 -15.83 -2.40
CA ILE A 162 6.80 -17.22 -2.17
C ILE A 162 7.83 -17.99 -1.34
N GLU A 163 9.10 -17.96 -1.72
CA GLU A 163 10.18 -18.67 -1.03
C GLU A 163 10.43 -18.10 0.38
N SER A 164 10.41 -16.77 0.52
CA SER A 164 10.79 -16.15 1.79
C SER A 164 9.65 -16.09 2.81
N ALA A 165 8.44 -15.75 2.37
CA ALA A 165 7.33 -15.50 3.29
C ALA A 165 6.38 -16.70 3.42
N PHE A 166 6.18 -17.48 2.34
CA PHE A 166 5.14 -18.50 2.30
C PHE A 166 5.64 -19.93 2.46
N GLN A 167 6.79 -20.27 1.87
CA GLN A 167 7.28 -21.66 1.78
C GLN A 167 7.39 -22.36 3.14
N HIS A 168 7.90 -21.66 4.16
CA HIS A 168 7.97 -22.20 5.52
C HIS A 168 6.59 -22.37 6.18
N GLN A 169 5.60 -21.56 5.83
CA GLN A 169 4.22 -21.74 6.32
C GLN A 169 3.56 -22.91 5.60
N LEU A 170 3.79 -23.02 4.30
CA LEU A 170 3.31 -24.12 3.47
C LEU A 170 3.84 -25.48 3.96
N SER A 171 5.11 -25.58 4.39
CA SER A 171 5.67 -26.82 4.93
C SER A 171 5.01 -27.29 6.24
N LYS A 172 4.27 -26.41 6.92
CA LYS A 172 3.48 -26.73 8.12
C LYS A 172 2.03 -27.09 7.83
N ALA A 173 1.58 -26.94 6.58
CA ALA A 173 0.21 -27.28 6.21
C ALA A 173 -0.01 -28.79 6.25
N ASP A 174 -1.16 -29.24 6.75
CA ASP A 174 -1.54 -30.65 6.76
C ASP A 174 -1.82 -31.12 5.32
N PRO A 175 -1.04 -32.05 4.75
CA PRO A 175 -1.25 -32.54 3.39
C PRO A 175 -2.63 -33.19 3.17
N GLN A 176 -3.28 -33.69 4.23
CA GLN A 176 -4.61 -34.30 4.14
C GLN A 176 -5.72 -33.26 3.89
N LEU A 177 -5.43 -31.97 4.08
CA LEU A 177 -6.37 -30.87 3.85
C LEU A 177 -6.42 -30.41 2.38
N GLY A 178 -5.81 -31.14 1.45
CA GLY A 178 -6.00 -30.94 0.01
C GLY A 178 -4.97 -30.05 -0.66
N GLY A 179 -5.41 -29.28 -1.65
CA GLY A 179 -4.54 -28.58 -2.61
C GLY A 179 -4.06 -27.20 -2.16
N LEU A 180 -3.50 -26.45 -3.12
CA LEU A 180 -3.03 -25.07 -2.93
C LEU A 180 -3.94 -24.09 -3.66
N ALA A 181 -4.06 -22.88 -3.13
CA ALA A 181 -4.81 -21.81 -3.80
C ALA A 181 -4.17 -20.44 -3.67
N VAL A 182 -4.39 -19.60 -4.68
CA VAL A 182 -4.30 -18.15 -4.63
C VAL A 182 -5.72 -17.59 -4.76
N ILE A 183 -6.17 -16.84 -3.74
CA ILE A 183 -7.47 -16.16 -3.78
C ILE A 183 -7.25 -14.67 -3.90
N CYS A 184 -7.99 -14.01 -4.79
CA CYS A 184 -7.90 -12.58 -5.02
C CYS A 184 -9.28 -11.93 -5.17
N ASP A 185 -9.35 -10.61 -4.99
CA ASP A 185 -10.54 -9.81 -5.26
C ASP A 185 -10.31 -8.76 -6.35
N LYS A 186 -9.07 -8.62 -6.82
CA LYS A 186 -8.66 -7.74 -7.92
C LYS A 186 -7.23 -8.07 -8.35
N ASN A 187 -6.76 -7.34 -9.36
CA ASN A 187 -5.36 -7.29 -9.79
C ASN A 187 -4.83 -8.65 -10.29
N MET A 188 -5.49 -9.16 -11.33
CA MET A 188 -5.18 -10.45 -11.96
C MET A 188 -3.71 -10.59 -12.28
N MET A 189 -3.11 -9.58 -12.93
CA MET A 189 -1.69 -9.53 -13.30
C MET A 189 -0.74 -10.03 -12.20
N GLU A 190 -0.90 -9.57 -10.96
CA GLU A 190 -0.05 -10.04 -9.86
C GLU A 190 -0.54 -11.35 -9.26
N SER A 191 -1.85 -11.51 -9.05
CA SER A 191 -2.38 -12.70 -8.39
C SER A 191 -2.14 -13.99 -9.19
N THR A 192 -2.22 -13.93 -10.52
CA THR A 192 -1.90 -15.07 -11.40
C THR A 192 -0.40 -15.32 -11.45
N GLY A 193 0.43 -14.27 -11.37
CA GLY A 193 1.89 -14.40 -11.25
C GLY A 193 2.28 -15.14 -9.96
N TYR A 194 1.65 -14.81 -8.83
CA TYR A 194 1.84 -15.58 -7.59
C TYR A 194 1.35 -17.03 -7.70
N ALA A 195 0.27 -17.29 -8.44
CA ALA A 195 -0.24 -18.66 -8.63
C ALA A 195 0.73 -19.52 -9.46
N ALA A 196 1.22 -18.99 -10.58
CA ALA A 196 2.20 -19.67 -11.43
C ALA A 196 3.53 -19.92 -10.69
N VAL A 197 4.06 -18.91 -9.98
CA VAL A 197 5.29 -19.09 -9.19
C VAL A 197 5.09 -20.06 -8.02
N LEU A 198 3.93 -20.03 -7.35
CA LEU A 198 3.63 -20.99 -6.30
C LEU A 198 3.60 -22.42 -6.85
N ALA A 199 3.06 -22.62 -8.06
CA ALA A 199 3.06 -23.93 -8.71
C ALA A 199 4.49 -24.42 -9.01
N ASP A 200 5.37 -23.53 -9.46
CA ASP A 200 6.79 -23.85 -9.70
C ASP A 200 7.54 -24.22 -8.42
N VAL A 201 7.37 -23.43 -7.36
CA VAL A 201 8.07 -23.63 -6.08
C VAL A 201 7.55 -24.87 -5.36
N ALA A 202 6.22 -25.07 -5.33
CA ALA A 202 5.60 -26.22 -4.67
C ALA A 202 5.66 -27.51 -5.51
N LYS A 203 5.87 -27.39 -6.83
CA LYS A 203 5.80 -28.50 -7.80
C LYS A 203 4.44 -29.22 -7.77
N GLU A 204 3.38 -28.43 -7.62
CA GLU A 204 1.99 -28.88 -7.50
C GLU A 204 1.05 -27.92 -8.24
N HIS A 205 -0.13 -28.40 -8.63
CA HIS A 205 -1.15 -27.52 -9.18
C HIS A 205 -1.68 -26.53 -8.13
N VAL A 206 -1.91 -25.29 -8.56
CA VAL A 206 -2.43 -24.22 -7.72
C VAL A 206 -3.73 -23.70 -8.32
N TRP A 207 -4.79 -23.69 -7.52
CA TRP A 207 -6.04 -23.04 -7.87
C TRP A 207 -5.89 -21.52 -7.80
N HIS A 208 -6.40 -20.80 -8.80
CA HIS A 208 -6.55 -19.36 -8.76
C HIS A 208 -8.04 -19.03 -8.86
N VAL A 209 -8.52 -18.23 -7.89
CA VAL A 209 -9.95 -17.97 -7.69
C VAL A 209 -10.17 -16.51 -7.35
N GLU A 210 -11.14 -15.90 -8.02
CA GLU A 210 -11.69 -14.60 -7.63
C GLU A 210 -12.77 -14.78 -6.57
N TRP A 211 -12.69 -14.00 -5.49
CA TRP A 211 -13.71 -13.91 -4.46
C TRP A 211 -13.97 -12.44 -4.19
N HIS A 212 -15.12 -11.93 -4.65
CA HIS A 212 -15.62 -10.58 -4.39
C HIS A 212 -16.53 -10.58 -3.15
N ALA A 213 -16.71 -9.44 -2.49
CA ALA A 213 -17.45 -9.38 -1.22
C ALA A 213 -18.96 -9.54 -1.42
N ASP A 214 -19.45 -9.12 -2.58
CA ASP A 214 -20.83 -9.09 -3.01
C ASP A 214 -21.20 -10.23 -3.97
N ASP A 215 -20.31 -11.21 -4.16
CA ASP A 215 -20.58 -12.40 -4.97
C ASP A 215 -21.60 -13.30 -4.25
N PRO A 216 -22.83 -13.49 -4.78
CA PRO A 216 -23.84 -14.32 -4.15
C PRO A 216 -23.59 -15.82 -4.32
N ASP A 217 -22.69 -16.22 -5.22
CA ASP A 217 -22.36 -17.63 -5.50
C ASP A 217 -20.84 -17.81 -5.71
N PRO A 218 -20.01 -17.52 -4.70
CA PRO A 218 -18.56 -17.56 -4.82
C PRO A 218 -18.06 -18.99 -5.08
N ASP A 219 -16.99 -19.12 -5.86
CA ASP A 219 -16.32 -20.42 -6.06
C ASP A 219 -15.35 -20.77 -4.90
N ALA A 220 -15.55 -20.15 -3.74
CA ALA A 220 -14.79 -20.38 -2.53
C ALA A 220 -15.72 -20.37 -1.32
N LYS A 221 -15.49 -21.27 -0.36
CA LYS A 221 -16.24 -21.34 0.90
C LYS A 221 -15.40 -21.92 2.04
N TRP A 222 -15.83 -21.69 3.27
CA TRP A 222 -15.27 -22.33 4.46
C TRP A 222 -16.18 -23.44 4.97
N VAL A 223 -15.61 -24.59 5.31
CA VAL A 223 -16.29 -25.70 5.99
C VAL A 223 -15.34 -26.21 7.07
N ASP A 224 -15.76 -26.24 8.32
CA ASP A 224 -14.94 -26.69 9.46
C ASP A 224 -13.53 -26.07 9.50
N LYS A 225 -13.45 -24.77 9.20
CA LYS A 225 -12.20 -23.97 9.16
C LYS A 225 -11.23 -24.39 8.06
N VAL A 226 -11.68 -25.20 7.10
CA VAL A 226 -10.95 -25.58 5.87
C VAL A 226 -11.57 -24.84 4.69
N LEU A 227 -10.72 -24.25 3.86
CA LEU A 227 -11.12 -23.58 2.62
C LEU A 227 -11.42 -24.63 1.54
N TYR A 228 -12.50 -24.44 0.81
CA TYR A 228 -12.86 -25.24 -0.36
C TYR A 228 -13.01 -24.35 -1.59
N ILE A 229 -12.52 -24.84 -2.74
CA ILE A 229 -12.67 -24.20 -4.05
C ILE A 229 -13.56 -25.03 -4.95
N ARG A 230 -14.46 -24.36 -5.69
CA ARG A 230 -15.34 -25.00 -6.67
C ARG A 230 -14.72 -24.96 -8.06
N ASP A 231 -14.59 -26.12 -8.71
CA ASP A 231 -14.12 -26.21 -10.10
C ASP A 231 -15.23 -25.89 -11.12
N LYS A 232 -14.89 -25.99 -12.42
CA LYS A 232 -15.83 -25.73 -13.52
C LYS A 232 -16.95 -26.77 -13.56
N GLU A 233 -16.66 -27.99 -13.15
CA GLU A 233 -17.58 -29.12 -13.01
C GLU A 233 -18.44 -29.05 -11.74
N LYS A 234 -18.31 -27.98 -10.94
CA LYS A 234 -19.02 -27.72 -9.68
C LYS A 234 -18.66 -28.66 -8.52
N ASN A 235 -17.53 -29.36 -8.60
CA ASN A 235 -16.97 -30.12 -7.49
C ASN A 235 -16.19 -29.21 -6.54
N TRP A 236 -16.23 -29.53 -5.24
CA TRP A 236 -15.52 -28.79 -4.20
C TRP A 236 -14.24 -29.50 -3.78
N HIS A 237 -13.12 -28.78 -3.84
CA HIS A 237 -11.78 -29.27 -3.53
C HIS A 237 -11.25 -28.61 -2.25
N PRO A 238 -10.84 -29.37 -1.23
CA PRO A 238 -10.26 -28.81 -0.02
C PRO A 238 -8.88 -28.21 -0.29
N ILE A 239 -8.52 -27.16 0.46
CA ILE A 239 -7.25 -26.43 0.34
C ILE A 239 -6.50 -26.44 1.66
N ARG A 240 -5.27 -26.93 1.65
CA ARG A 240 -4.40 -26.98 2.84
C ARG A 240 -3.68 -25.66 3.10
N ALA A 241 -3.36 -24.92 2.03
CA ALA A 241 -2.69 -23.63 2.13
C ALA A 241 -3.14 -22.66 1.03
N CYS A 242 -3.34 -21.40 1.42
CA CYS A 242 -3.82 -20.33 0.58
C CYS A 242 -2.90 -19.11 0.67
N PHE A 243 -2.39 -18.68 -0.49
CA PHE A 243 -1.81 -17.36 -0.65
C PHE A 243 -2.95 -16.36 -0.86
N ARG A 244 -3.23 -15.54 0.15
CA ARG A 244 -4.35 -14.59 0.12
C ARG A 244 -3.91 -13.27 -0.50
N TYR A 245 -4.49 -12.97 -1.65
CA TYR A 245 -4.43 -11.68 -2.34
C TYR A 245 -5.77 -10.93 -2.32
N VAL A 246 -6.61 -11.20 -1.33
CA VAL A 246 -7.88 -10.48 -1.09
C VAL A 246 -7.60 -9.20 -0.31
N THR A 247 -7.93 -8.06 -0.91
CA THR A 247 -7.51 -6.75 -0.41
C THR A 247 -8.62 -5.95 0.26
N GLN A 248 -9.86 -6.07 -0.19
CA GLN A 248 -10.99 -5.28 0.30
C GLN A 248 -11.73 -6.06 1.39
N LYS A 249 -11.78 -5.50 2.61
CA LYS A 249 -12.48 -6.08 3.77
C LYS A 249 -12.30 -7.61 3.93
N PRO A 250 -11.08 -8.16 3.87
CA PRO A 250 -10.89 -9.62 3.86
C PRO A 250 -11.44 -10.34 5.10
N TRP A 251 -11.59 -9.62 6.22
CA TRP A 251 -12.13 -10.12 7.49
C TRP A 251 -13.60 -10.54 7.43
N ASN A 252 -14.35 -10.13 6.40
CA ASN A 252 -15.75 -10.55 6.23
C ASN A 252 -15.91 -11.89 5.50
N ARG A 253 -14.82 -12.45 4.98
CA ARG A 253 -14.84 -13.72 4.22
C ARG A 253 -13.83 -14.74 4.72
N PHE A 254 -12.78 -14.29 5.40
CA PHE A 254 -11.74 -15.17 5.94
C PHE A 254 -11.84 -15.18 7.47
N PRO A 255 -12.09 -16.35 8.08
CA PRO A 255 -12.08 -16.50 9.52
C PRO A 255 -10.73 -16.11 10.14
N LEU A 256 -10.76 -15.66 11.40
CA LEU A 256 -9.55 -15.36 12.16
C LEU A 256 -8.76 -16.61 12.52
N LYS A 257 -9.43 -17.77 12.53
CA LYS A 257 -8.83 -19.08 12.79
C LYS A 257 -9.20 -20.05 11.69
N THR A 258 -8.17 -20.61 11.07
CA THR A 258 -8.30 -21.54 9.96
C THR A 258 -7.43 -22.76 10.22
N ARG A 259 -7.85 -23.92 9.72
CA ARG A 259 -7.01 -25.12 9.58
C ARG A 259 -6.17 -25.03 8.30
N THR A 260 -6.75 -24.47 7.23
CA THR A 260 -5.99 -24.02 6.06
C THR A 260 -4.98 -22.97 6.48
N ILE A 261 -3.72 -23.11 6.09
CA ILE A 261 -2.70 -22.06 6.28
C ILE A 261 -3.02 -20.89 5.35
N VAL A 262 -3.14 -19.67 5.89
CA VAL A 262 -3.43 -18.46 5.10
C VAL A 262 -2.33 -17.43 5.30
N MET A 263 -1.69 -17.00 4.20
CA MET A 263 -0.69 -15.93 4.24
C MET A 263 -1.16 -14.64 3.56
N ASN A 264 -1.07 -13.46 4.19
CA ASN A 264 -0.91 -13.28 5.65
C ASN A 264 -2.23 -13.60 6.36
N GLN A 265 -2.13 -13.97 7.64
CA GLN A 265 -3.31 -14.21 8.48
C GLN A 265 -4.16 -12.93 8.61
N ILE A 266 -5.48 -13.08 8.73
CA ILE A 266 -6.42 -11.95 8.78
C ILE A 266 -6.17 -11.03 9.96
N ILE A 267 -5.68 -11.57 11.08
CA ILE A 267 -5.32 -10.73 12.22
C ILE A 267 -4.31 -9.63 11.86
N SER A 268 -3.36 -9.88 10.94
CA SER A 268 -2.41 -8.85 10.49
C SER A 268 -3.11 -7.66 9.82
N CYS A 269 -4.24 -7.90 9.14
CA CYS A 269 -5.07 -6.84 8.54
C CYS A 269 -5.67 -5.98 9.65
N LEU A 270 -6.32 -6.62 10.62
CA LEU A 270 -7.02 -5.95 11.72
C LEU A 270 -6.06 -5.23 12.68
N ALA A 271 -4.89 -5.81 12.94
CA ALA A 271 -3.87 -5.28 13.84
C ALA A 271 -3.14 -4.05 13.29
N GLY A 272 -3.29 -3.74 12.00
CA GLY A 272 -2.75 -2.51 11.41
C GLY A 272 -2.50 -2.59 9.91
N GLY A 273 -2.25 -3.78 9.37
CA GLY A 273 -1.87 -3.96 7.96
C GLY A 273 -2.97 -3.61 6.95
N ARG A 274 -4.21 -3.41 7.39
CA ARG A 274 -5.32 -2.80 6.61
C ARG A 274 -6.24 -1.94 7.48
N ASN A 275 -5.80 -1.59 8.67
CA ASN A 275 -6.58 -0.86 9.66
C ASN A 275 -5.72 0.28 10.20
N LYS A 276 -5.84 1.46 9.60
CA LYS A 276 -4.96 2.60 9.87
C LYS A 276 -5.01 3.06 11.34
N MET A 277 -6.18 2.89 11.97
CA MET A 277 -6.36 3.21 13.39
C MET A 277 -5.56 2.25 14.28
N MET A 278 -5.60 0.95 13.99
CA MET A 278 -4.80 -0.03 14.75
C MET A 278 -3.31 0.09 14.45
N ALA A 279 -2.93 0.44 13.22
CA ALA A 279 -1.55 0.72 12.87
C ALA A 279 -0.95 1.82 13.74
N SER A 280 -1.65 2.96 13.88
CA SER A 280 -1.20 4.07 14.74
C SER A 280 -0.95 3.59 16.18
N ARG A 281 -1.86 2.81 16.76
CA ARG A 281 -1.68 2.28 18.12
C ARG A 281 -0.54 1.27 18.23
N ALA A 282 -0.41 0.39 17.24
CA ALA A 282 0.68 -0.58 17.20
C ALA A 282 2.04 0.14 17.20
N TYR A 283 2.16 1.21 16.41
CA TYR A 283 3.37 2.03 16.35
C TYR A 283 3.64 2.72 17.68
N ASP A 284 2.64 3.33 18.32
CA ASP A 284 2.80 4.01 19.61
C ASP A 284 3.23 3.04 20.72
N PHE A 285 2.62 1.85 20.79
CA PHE A 285 3.01 0.82 21.75
C PHE A 285 4.44 0.35 21.52
N TYR A 286 4.80 0.04 20.28
CA TYR A 286 6.15 -0.45 20.00
C TYR A 286 7.21 0.65 20.21
N ASN A 287 6.93 1.90 19.81
CA ASN A 287 7.79 3.04 20.08
C ASN A 287 8.03 3.24 21.58
N SER A 288 6.99 3.06 22.40
CA SER A 288 7.11 3.13 23.86
C SER A 288 8.00 2.02 24.42
N GLU A 289 7.93 0.81 23.84
CA GLU A 289 8.78 -0.33 24.23
C GLU A 289 10.26 -0.15 23.86
N ILE A 290 10.55 0.63 22.81
CA ILE A 290 11.91 0.80 22.27
C ILE A 290 12.48 2.22 22.48
N VAL A 291 11.86 3.05 23.30
CA VAL A 291 12.21 4.48 23.46
C VAL A 291 13.70 4.73 23.76
N ASP A 292 14.32 3.86 24.57
CA ASP A 292 15.73 3.99 25.00
C ASP A 292 16.73 3.40 23.99
N THR A 293 16.26 2.93 22.84
CA THR A 293 17.12 2.28 21.82
C THR A 293 17.64 3.22 20.75
N GLY A 294 17.10 4.45 20.70
CA GLY A 294 17.36 5.40 19.62
C GLY A 294 16.63 5.08 18.30
N LEU A 295 15.87 3.97 18.25
CA LEU A 295 14.98 3.62 17.14
C LEU A 295 13.57 4.13 17.42
N SER A 296 12.86 4.51 16.36
CA SER A 296 11.44 4.81 16.41
C SER A 296 10.82 4.67 15.03
N ILE A 297 9.56 4.25 15.01
CA ILE A 297 8.69 4.39 13.85
C ILE A 297 8.26 5.85 13.79
N LYS A 298 8.56 6.49 12.66
CA LYS A 298 8.25 7.90 12.44
C LYS A 298 6.99 7.97 11.59
N THR A 299 5.95 8.61 12.09
CA THR A 299 4.69 8.83 11.37
C THR A 299 4.24 10.27 11.53
N PRO A 300 3.38 10.78 10.62
CA PRO A 300 2.64 12.01 10.90
C PRO A 300 1.76 11.83 12.15
N GLU A 301 1.52 12.91 12.89
CA GLU A 301 0.64 12.90 14.08
C GLU A 301 -0.76 12.41 13.66
N THR A 302 -1.30 11.43 14.36
CA THR A 302 -2.57 10.79 14.01
C THR A 302 -3.48 10.73 15.23
N ILE A 303 -4.66 11.33 15.11
CA ILE A 303 -5.71 11.28 16.12
C ILE A 303 -6.67 10.17 15.75
N ASN A 304 -6.85 9.23 16.68
CA ASN A 304 -7.67 8.03 16.51
C ASN A 304 -9.09 8.20 17.10
N ASN A 305 -10.00 7.30 16.73
CA ASN A 305 -11.38 7.22 17.25
C ASN A 305 -12.23 8.49 17.06
N VAL A 306 -11.94 9.29 16.04
CA VAL A 306 -12.63 10.57 15.83
C VAL A 306 -14.01 10.33 15.25
N THR A 307 -15.05 10.91 15.85
CA THR A 307 -16.42 10.91 15.31
C THR A 307 -16.63 12.07 14.34
N LEU A 308 -17.63 11.97 13.45
CA LEU A 308 -17.92 12.98 12.43
C LEU A 308 -18.05 14.41 13.03
N GLY A 309 -18.70 14.53 14.19
CA GLY A 309 -18.88 15.82 14.87
C GLY A 309 -17.62 16.43 15.48
N GLU A 310 -16.58 15.62 15.75
CA GLU A 310 -15.32 16.08 16.34
C GLU A 310 -14.30 16.53 15.28
N ILE A 311 -14.48 16.11 14.03
CA ILE A 311 -13.54 16.38 12.93
C ILE A 311 -13.18 17.88 12.79
N PRO A 312 -14.14 18.84 12.78
CA PRO A 312 -13.81 20.25 12.65
C PRO A 312 -12.93 20.79 13.80
N LEU A 313 -13.05 20.22 15.00
CA LEU A 313 -12.24 20.62 16.16
C LEU A 313 -10.78 20.22 15.97
N TRP A 314 -10.55 18.98 15.54
CA TRP A 314 -9.20 18.47 15.30
C TRP A 314 -8.50 19.18 14.16
N ILE A 315 -9.19 19.42 13.04
CA ILE A 315 -8.64 20.18 11.91
C ILE A 315 -8.21 21.58 12.35
N ARG A 316 -9.03 22.29 13.15
CA ARG A 316 -8.65 23.60 13.70
C ARG A 316 -7.43 23.52 14.61
N SER A 317 -7.34 22.49 15.45
CA SER A 317 -6.17 22.29 16.33
C SER A 317 -4.87 22.05 15.55
N MET A 318 -4.95 21.47 14.34
CA MET A 318 -3.83 21.24 13.42
C MET A 318 -3.48 22.46 12.55
N GLY A 319 -4.07 23.62 12.81
CA GLY A 319 -3.82 24.84 12.04
C GLY A 319 -4.65 24.95 10.75
N GLY A 320 -5.77 24.22 10.65
CA GLY A 320 -6.74 24.33 9.56
C GLY A 320 -6.58 23.30 8.45
N HIS A 321 -5.45 22.59 8.40
CA HIS A 321 -5.20 21.56 7.38
C HIS A 321 -4.99 20.19 8.02
N ALA A 322 -5.52 19.14 7.40
CA ALA A 322 -5.35 17.76 7.83
C ALA A 322 -5.63 16.78 6.69
N VAL A 323 -5.35 15.50 6.93
CA VAL A 323 -5.82 14.38 6.11
C VAL A 323 -6.80 13.56 6.93
N LEU A 324 -8.03 13.43 6.44
CA LEU A 324 -9.04 12.54 7.00
C LEU A 324 -8.96 11.19 6.31
N LYS A 325 -9.04 10.11 7.09
CA LYS A 325 -9.06 8.75 6.52
C LYS A 325 -10.14 7.90 7.15
N VAL A 326 -10.86 7.18 6.30
CA VAL A 326 -11.63 5.99 6.69
C VAL A 326 -10.62 4.88 7.01
N PRO A 327 -10.59 4.34 8.25
CA PRO A 327 -9.48 3.52 8.71
C PRO A 327 -9.28 2.21 7.94
N TYR A 328 -10.36 1.67 7.38
CA TYR A 328 -10.41 0.30 6.82
C TYR A 328 -10.34 0.26 5.28
N SER A 329 -10.41 1.43 4.63
CA SER A 329 -10.35 1.55 3.16
C SER A 329 -8.93 1.38 2.61
N ASN A 330 -8.79 1.04 1.33
CA ASN A 330 -7.49 0.80 0.67
C ASN A 330 -7.37 1.52 -0.68
N ALA A 331 -6.17 1.50 -1.27
CA ALA A 331 -5.89 2.04 -2.61
C ALA A 331 -6.27 3.53 -2.79
N GLY A 332 -6.09 4.33 -1.74
CA GLY A 332 -6.43 5.75 -1.75
C GLY A 332 -7.92 6.05 -1.58
N GLN A 333 -8.78 5.04 -1.53
CA GLN A 333 -10.19 5.24 -1.25
C GLN A 333 -10.37 5.62 0.22
N GLY A 334 -11.29 6.55 0.49
CA GLY A 334 -11.55 7.04 1.84
C GLY A 334 -10.39 7.83 2.43
N VAL A 335 -9.59 8.52 1.61
CA VAL A 335 -8.57 9.49 2.04
C VAL A 335 -8.96 10.85 1.49
N TYR A 336 -9.03 11.85 2.35
CA TYR A 336 -9.48 13.20 2.00
C TYR A 336 -8.49 14.20 2.54
N THR A 337 -7.95 15.04 1.65
CA THR A 337 -7.11 16.18 2.02
C THR A 337 -8.05 17.34 2.33
N ILE A 338 -7.90 17.92 3.53
CA ILE A 338 -8.71 19.04 3.97
C ILE A 338 -7.79 20.24 4.14
N THR A 339 -7.96 21.21 3.26
CA THR A 339 -7.20 22.46 3.18
C THR A 339 -8.12 23.68 3.10
N ASN A 340 -9.38 23.48 2.74
CA ASN A 340 -10.40 24.53 2.71
C ASN A 340 -11.74 24.04 3.29
N LYS A 341 -12.70 24.97 3.43
CA LYS A 341 -14.03 24.66 3.99
C LYS A 341 -14.89 23.81 3.05
N ASN A 342 -14.69 23.93 1.73
CA ASN A 342 -15.48 23.20 0.74
C ASN A 342 -15.15 21.70 0.82
N GLU A 343 -13.86 21.34 0.85
CA GLU A 343 -13.41 19.96 1.06
C GLU A 343 -13.96 19.35 2.36
N LEU A 344 -13.98 20.14 3.45
CA LEU A 344 -14.54 19.70 4.73
C LEU A 344 -16.06 19.46 4.64
N ASN A 345 -16.81 20.42 4.08
CA ASN A 345 -18.26 20.30 3.93
C ASN A 345 -18.65 19.14 3.02
N ASP A 346 -17.91 18.95 1.91
CA ASP A 346 -18.08 17.83 0.99
C ASP A 346 -17.86 16.49 1.70
N PHE A 347 -16.90 16.40 2.62
CA PHE A 347 -16.72 15.20 3.44
C PHE A 347 -17.85 15.00 4.47
N LEU A 348 -18.24 16.05 5.19
CA LEU A 348 -19.25 15.97 6.26
C LEU A 348 -20.67 15.66 5.74
N SER A 349 -20.94 15.97 4.47
CA SER A 349 -22.23 15.72 3.81
C SER A 349 -22.35 14.33 3.18
N GLN A 350 -21.25 13.57 3.12
CA GLN A 350 -21.28 12.19 2.62
C GLN A 350 -21.97 11.25 3.61
N ASP A 351 -22.59 10.20 3.07
CA ASP A 351 -23.06 9.08 3.87
C ASP A 351 -21.88 8.14 4.17
N HIS A 352 -21.68 7.84 5.45
CA HIS A 352 -20.52 7.08 5.93
C HIS A 352 -20.98 5.77 6.55
N HIS A 353 -20.44 4.66 6.07
CA HIS A 353 -20.72 3.32 6.61
C HIS A 353 -20.10 3.08 7.99
N TYR A 354 -18.96 3.73 8.27
CA TYR A 354 -18.23 3.62 9.53
C TYR A 354 -18.38 4.90 10.35
N ASP A 355 -18.41 4.76 11.68
CA ASP A 355 -18.62 5.88 12.60
C ASP A 355 -17.31 6.51 13.10
N LYS A 356 -16.18 5.81 12.89
CA LYS A 356 -14.87 6.22 13.36
C LYS A 356 -13.91 6.54 12.22
N PHE A 357 -13.24 7.67 12.36
CA PHE A 357 -12.24 8.19 11.44
C PHE A 357 -10.89 8.36 12.13
N ILE A 358 -9.85 8.55 11.32
CA ILE A 358 -8.59 9.11 11.80
C ILE A 358 -8.35 10.48 11.16
N VAL A 359 -7.84 11.40 11.97
CA VAL A 359 -7.38 12.73 11.52
C VAL A 359 -5.86 12.73 11.63
N GLN A 360 -5.18 12.80 10.50
CA GLN A 360 -3.72 12.77 10.44
C GLN A 360 -3.17 14.13 9.99
N SER A 361 -2.05 14.55 10.56
CA SER A 361 -1.35 15.77 10.14
C SER A 361 -0.96 15.69 8.66
N LEU A 362 -1.34 16.70 7.90
CA LEU A 362 -1.03 16.83 6.49
C LEU A 362 0.44 17.16 6.29
N VAL A 363 1.07 16.38 5.40
CA VAL A 363 2.46 16.58 4.94
C VAL A 363 2.40 17.13 3.52
N GLY A 364 2.55 18.45 3.39
CA GLY A 364 2.46 19.18 2.12
C GLY A 364 3.65 20.11 1.93
N ASN A 365 3.38 21.31 1.41
CA ASN A 365 4.40 22.36 1.34
C ASN A 365 4.69 22.96 2.73
N ALA A 366 5.84 23.60 2.90
CA ALA A 366 6.20 24.32 4.12
C ALA A 366 5.18 25.38 4.55
N SER A 367 4.55 26.05 3.59
CA SER A 367 3.56 27.10 3.83
C SER A 367 2.19 26.59 4.30
N TRP A 368 1.83 25.35 3.99
CA TRP A 368 0.48 24.83 4.26
C TRP A 368 0.44 23.40 4.84
N SER A 369 1.54 22.91 5.42
CA SER A 369 1.52 21.69 6.24
C SER A 369 0.93 21.94 7.64
N SER A 370 0.30 20.90 8.20
CA SER A 370 -0.31 20.95 9.53
C SER A 370 0.68 21.37 10.61
N ALA A 371 0.20 22.11 11.61
CA ALA A 371 0.92 22.33 12.85
C ALA A 371 0.66 21.14 13.79
N THR A 372 1.73 20.57 14.37
CA THR A 372 1.65 19.47 15.35
C THR A 372 2.43 19.82 16.60
N ARG A 373 2.26 19.04 17.67
CA ARG A 373 3.02 19.20 18.92
C ARG A 373 4.52 18.94 18.76
N THR A 374 4.90 18.07 17.84
CA THR A 374 6.28 17.63 17.60
C THR A 374 6.97 18.37 16.45
N GLY A 375 6.29 19.36 15.85
CA GLY A 375 6.79 20.15 14.73
C GLY A 375 6.19 19.76 13.39
N LYS A 376 6.57 20.45 12.32
CA LYS A 376 6.00 20.23 10.99
C LYS A 376 6.88 19.32 10.14
N PHE A 377 6.23 18.41 9.41
CA PHE A 377 6.84 17.69 8.29
C PHE A 377 6.44 18.35 6.98
N PHE A 378 7.42 18.53 6.11
CA PHE A 378 7.22 19.06 4.76
C PHE A 378 7.71 18.03 3.76
N HIS A 379 7.00 17.89 2.66
CA HIS A 379 7.36 16.96 1.62
C HIS A 379 8.64 17.43 0.90
N VAL A 380 9.67 16.58 0.77
CA VAL A 380 10.87 16.92 -0.02
C VAL A 380 10.52 16.99 -1.50
N GLY A 381 9.73 16.01 -1.95
CA GLY A 381 9.21 15.92 -3.31
C GLY A 381 10.26 15.45 -4.31
N THR A 382 9.86 15.37 -5.57
CA THR A 382 10.77 15.02 -6.66
C THR A 382 11.82 16.11 -6.90
N ILE A 383 12.94 15.74 -7.50
CA ILE A 383 13.86 16.72 -8.10
C ILE A 383 13.07 17.61 -9.07
N PRO A 384 13.22 18.95 -9.00
CA PRO A 384 12.50 19.86 -9.87
C PRO A 384 12.72 19.54 -11.36
N ASN A 385 11.64 19.55 -12.13
CA ASN A 385 11.75 19.35 -13.58
C ASN A 385 12.25 20.63 -14.30
N LYS A 386 12.32 20.59 -15.64
CA LYS A 386 12.74 21.75 -16.46
C LYS A 386 11.87 23.01 -16.31
N LYS A 387 10.65 22.88 -15.77
CA LYS A 387 9.74 23.99 -15.44
C LYS A 387 9.85 24.43 -13.97
N SER A 388 10.85 23.93 -13.24
CA SER A 388 11.03 24.13 -11.80
C SER A 388 9.87 23.58 -10.94
N ASN A 389 9.11 22.63 -11.47
CA ASN A 389 8.02 22.00 -10.72
C ASN A 389 8.55 20.81 -9.93
N THR A 390 8.21 20.80 -8.63
CA THR A 390 8.36 19.67 -7.72
C THR A 390 7.02 18.98 -7.53
N PHE A 391 7.01 17.66 -7.38
CA PHE A 391 5.79 16.89 -7.16
C PHE A 391 5.91 16.12 -5.84
N VAL A 392 4.78 15.92 -5.15
CA VAL A 392 4.71 14.92 -4.08
C VAL A 392 4.98 13.55 -4.66
N SER A 393 5.75 12.76 -3.93
CA SER A 393 6.10 11.40 -4.30
C SER A 393 6.24 10.52 -3.07
N ASP A 394 5.67 9.33 -3.12
CA ASP A 394 5.96 8.31 -2.14
C ASP A 394 6.97 7.28 -2.65
N LEU A 395 7.47 6.50 -1.71
CA LEU A 395 8.20 5.27 -1.94
C LEU A 395 7.42 4.14 -1.29
N ARG A 396 7.06 3.09 -2.04
CA ARG A 396 6.61 1.83 -1.46
C ARG A 396 7.80 0.92 -1.27
N MET A 397 8.04 0.50 -0.03
CA MET A 397 9.05 -0.49 0.33
C MET A 397 8.34 -1.77 0.78
N MET A 398 8.61 -2.88 0.10
CA MET A 398 8.13 -4.20 0.49
C MET A 398 9.22 -5.03 1.14
N VAL A 399 8.85 -5.76 2.18
CA VAL A 399 9.74 -6.65 2.93
C VAL A 399 9.09 -8.01 3.13
N ALA A 400 9.93 -9.03 3.25
CA ALA A 400 9.54 -10.36 3.70
C ALA A 400 10.35 -10.72 4.94
N GLY A 401 9.68 -11.24 5.97
CA GLY A 401 10.31 -11.80 7.16
C GLY A 401 10.24 -13.32 7.15
N SER A 402 11.37 -13.97 7.43
CA SER A 402 11.50 -15.43 7.56
C SER A 402 12.30 -15.79 8.83
N GLU A 403 12.65 -17.07 8.97
CA GLU A 403 13.60 -17.53 10.00
C GLU A 403 15.01 -16.94 9.85
N ASP A 404 15.35 -16.46 8.65
CA ASP A 404 16.61 -15.74 8.37
C ASP A 404 16.53 -14.24 8.69
N GLY A 405 15.37 -13.78 9.17
CA GLY A 405 15.06 -12.37 9.40
C GLY A 405 14.42 -11.68 8.20
N PHE A 406 14.45 -10.35 8.20
CA PHE A 406 13.89 -9.53 7.15
C PHE A 406 14.82 -9.36 5.96
N LYS A 407 14.22 -9.22 4.77
CA LYS A 407 14.88 -8.76 3.54
C LYS A 407 13.95 -7.84 2.73
N PRO A 408 14.49 -6.86 1.97
CA PRO A 408 13.71 -6.11 1.01
C PRO A 408 13.32 -6.99 -0.17
N VAL A 409 12.13 -6.77 -0.73
CA VAL A 409 11.56 -7.58 -1.82
C VAL A 409 11.30 -6.73 -3.07
N CYS A 410 10.72 -5.54 -2.89
CA CYS A 410 10.36 -4.68 -3.99
C CYS A 410 10.34 -3.22 -3.52
N ILE A 411 10.75 -2.32 -4.40
CA ILE A 411 10.67 -0.88 -4.21
C ILE A 411 10.11 -0.25 -5.48
N TYR A 412 9.20 0.71 -5.35
CA TYR A 412 8.84 1.60 -6.45
C TYR A 412 8.32 2.92 -5.91
N GLY A 413 8.35 3.97 -6.72
CA GLY A 413 7.81 5.28 -6.36
C GLY A 413 6.52 5.59 -7.11
N ARG A 414 5.70 6.48 -6.54
CA ARG A 414 4.55 7.06 -7.24
C ARG A 414 4.57 8.57 -7.06
N LYS A 415 4.08 9.28 -8.06
CA LYS A 415 4.04 10.75 -8.10
C LYS A 415 2.59 11.27 -8.17
N ALA A 416 2.34 12.42 -7.54
CA ALA A 416 1.09 13.15 -7.66
C ALA A 416 0.85 13.68 -9.07
N ARG A 417 -0.39 14.01 -9.43
CA ARG A 417 -0.75 14.44 -10.79
C ARG A 417 -0.24 15.87 -11.07
N LEU A 418 -0.44 16.76 -10.10
CA LEU A 418 -0.11 18.17 -10.21
C LEU A 418 1.12 18.52 -9.35
N PRO A 419 1.85 19.61 -9.70
CA PRO A 419 2.96 20.10 -8.89
C PRO A 419 2.53 20.48 -7.47
N LEU A 420 3.44 20.32 -6.51
CA LEU A 420 3.28 20.80 -5.15
C LEU A 420 3.51 22.31 -5.10
N LEU A 421 2.43 23.10 -5.05
CA LEU A 421 2.51 24.56 -5.07
C LEU A 421 2.99 25.15 -3.74
N GLY A 422 3.64 26.32 -3.82
CA GLY A 422 4.08 27.10 -2.67
C GLY A 422 2.96 27.84 -1.95
N GLU A 423 1.85 28.11 -2.63
CA GLU A 423 0.66 28.75 -2.08
C GLU A 423 -0.58 28.05 -2.65
N LEU A 424 -1.63 27.96 -1.84
CA LEU A 424 -2.92 27.40 -2.25
C LEU A 424 -3.89 28.53 -2.56
N ARG A 425 -4.72 28.33 -3.58
CA ARG A 425 -5.92 29.12 -3.85
C ARG A 425 -7.12 28.45 -3.20
N GLU A 426 -8.19 29.22 -2.98
CA GLU A 426 -9.39 28.74 -2.28
C GLU A 426 -10.06 27.53 -2.97
N ASP A 427 -9.96 27.48 -4.30
CA ASP A 427 -10.59 26.45 -5.15
C ASP A 427 -9.60 25.37 -5.64
N ASP A 428 -8.37 25.33 -5.12
CA ASP A 428 -7.40 24.32 -5.55
C ASP A 428 -7.82 22.92 -5.06
N ASP A 429 -7.85 21.94 -5.98
CA ASP A 429 -7.98 20.53 -5.65
C ASP A 429 -6.63 20.00 -5.15
N THR A 430 -6.50 19.91 -3.83
CA THR A 430 -5.25 19.52 -3.19
C THR A 430 -4.96 18.03 -3.29
N TRP A 431 -5.97 17.21 -3.56
CA TRP A 431 -5.77 15.78 -3.76
C TRP A 431 -4.92 15.51 -5.00
N ASP A 432 -5.11 16.27 -6.07
CA ASP A 432 -4.30 16.10 -7.28
C ASP A 432 -2.83 16.51 -7.08
N MET A 433 -2.52 17.33 -6.06
CA MET A 433 -1.16 17.72 -5.68
C MET A 433 -0.49 16.79 -4.65
N LEU A 434 -1.27 16.07 -3.84
CA LEU A 434 -0.80 15.25 -2.72
C LEU A 434 -0.98 13.74 -2.95
N GLY A 435 -2.04 13.36 -3.66
CA GLY A 435 -2.46 11.99 -3.90
C GLY A 435 -1.55 11.27 -4.89
N THR A 436 -0.81 10.28 -4.40
CA THR A 436 0.11 9.45 -5.21
C THR A 436 -0.52 8.17 -5.74
N ASN A 437 -1.76 7.85 -5.35
CA ASN A 437 -2.46 6.65 -5.80
C ASN A 437 -2.59 6.62 -7.32
N LEU A 438 -2.35 5.44 -7.93
CA LEU A 438 -2.36 5.28 -9.38
C LEU A 438 -3.74 4.94 -9.95
N SER A 439 -4.67 4.49 -9.10
CA SER A 439 -6.02 4.11 -9.50
C SER A 439 -6.82 5.33 -9.96
N ILE A 440 -7.43 5.23 -11.15
CA ILE A 440 -8.34 6.23 -11.72
C ILE A 440 -9.69 5.56 -11.92
N LYS A 441 -10.75 6.20 -11.43
CA LYS A 441 -12.13 5.79 -11.71
C LYS A 441 -12.54 6.36 -13.06
N LEU A 442 -13.03 5.49 -13.94
CA LEU A 442 -13.54 5.85 -15.26
C LEU A 442 -15.03 6.28 -15.16
N PRO A 443 -15.55 7.03 -16.16
CA PRO A 443 -16.94 7.50 -16.14
C PRO A 443 -17.98 6.38 -16.08
N ASP A 444 -17.65 5.19 -16.57
CA ASP A 444 -18.48 3.98 -16.53
C ASP A 444 -18.45 3.26 -15.15
N GLY A 445 -17.75 3.82 -14.17
CA GLY A 445 -17.60 3.27 -12.84
C GLY A 445 -16.49 2.22 -12.70
N SER A 446 -15.87 1.80 -13.82
CA SER A 446 -14.72 0.90 -13.81
C SER A 446 -13.45 1.63 -13.36
N TRP A 447 -12.36 0.88 -13.15
CA TRP A 447 -11.09 1.42 -12.68
C TRP A 447 -9.95 1.10 -13.64
N THR A 448 -9.08 2.07 -13.88
CA THR A 448 -7.81 1.90 -14.59
C THR A 448 -6.63 2.36 -13.73
N THR A 449 -5.41 2.16 -14.22
CA THR A 449 -4.16 2.56 -13.54
C THR A 449 -3.37 3.54 -14.38
N ASP A 450 -3.03 4.69 -13.81
CA ASP A 450 -2.16 5.67 -14.45
C ASP A 450 -0.68 5.31 -14.28
N THR A 451 -0.18 4.48 -15.19
CA THR A 451 1.21 4.04 -15.18
C THR A 451 2.21 5.15 -15.56
N SER A 452 1.75 6.32 -16.00
CA SER A 452 2.64 7.46 -16.31
C SER A 452 3.20 8.13 -15.05
N ARG A 453 2.50 7.99 -13.92
CA ARG A 453 2.90 8.51 -12.60
C ARG A 453 3.70 7.50 -11.77
N LEU A 454 3.86 6.28 -12.27
CA LEU A 454 4.75 5.28 -11.70
C LEU A 454 6.21 5.68 -11.96
N ILE A 455 6.99 5.74 -10.89
CA ILE A 455 8.44 5.96 -10.92
C ILE A 455 9.12 4.62 -10.70
N LEU A 456 9.69 4.06 -11.76
CA LEU A 456 10.40 2.79 -11.71
C LEU A 456 11.75 2.96 -11.00
N MET A 457 12.24 1.88 -10.40
CA MET A 457 13.61 1.83 -9.84
C MET A 457 14.67 1.61 -10.91
N ASP A 458 14.45 2.16 -12.10
CA ASP A 458 15.31 2.00 -13.26
C ASP A 458 16.29 3.18 -13.40
N ARG A 459 17.20 3.09 -14.35
CA ARG A 459 18.20 4.14 -14.63
C ARG A 459 17.60 5.49 -15.01
N LYS A 460 16.37 5.52 -15.51
CA LYS A 460 15.73 6.70 -16.08
C LYS A 460 14.92 7.48 -15.04
N ASP A 461 14.19 6.77 -14.20
CA ASP A 461 13.16 7.33 -13.33
C ASP A 461 13.66 7.53 -11.89
N PHE A 462 14.50 6.64 -11.36
CA PHE A 462 14.91 6.65 -9.95
C PHE A 462 15.47 8.00 -9.49
N ASN A 463 16.31 8.63 -10.31
CA ASN A 463 16.94 9.92 -9.98
C ASN A 463 15.95 11.07 -9.80
N GLN A 464 14.70 10.93 -10.30
CA GLN A 464 13.64 11.91 -10.04
C GLN A 464 13.26 11.97 -8.56
N LEU A 465 13.49 10.92 -7.76
CA LEU A 465 13.14 10.89 -6.34
C LEU A 465 14.15 11.61 -5.44
N GLY A 466 15.37 11.87 -5.93
CA GLY A 466 16.42 12.50 -5.12
C GLY A 466 16.85 11.68 -3.90
N LEU A 467 16.75 10.35 -3.99
CA LEU A 467 17.08 9.41 -2.92
C LEU A 467 18.48 8.81 -3.11
N GLY A 468 19.20 8.69 -2.00
CA GLY A 468 20.46 7.97 -1.91
C GLY A 468 20.31 6.60 -1.25
N ILE A 469 21.45 5.94 -1.03
CA ILE A 469 21.50 4.63 -0.37
C ILE A 469 21.01 4.70 1.08
N ASP A 470 21.33 5.78 1.78
CA ASP A 470 20.95 5.98 3.18
C ASP A 470 19.44 6.21 3.33
N ASP A 471 18.80 6.87 2.36
CA ASP A 471 17.35 7.04 2.30
C ASP A 471 16.64 5.66 2.13
N LEU A 472 17.18 4.78 1.27
CA LEU A 472 16.64 3.43 1.07
C LEU A 472 16.81 2.56 2.31
N ILE A 473 17.94 2.70 3.01
CA ILE A 473 18.20 2.03 4.29
C ILE A 473 17.21 2.52 5.35
N ASP A 474 17.00 3.82 5.50
CA ASP A 474 16.03 4.37 6.45
C ASP A 474 14.61 3.88 6.10
N ALA A 475 14.23 3.88 4.82
CA ALA A 475 12.93 3.38 4.38
C ALA A 475 12.73 1.89 4.71
N TYR A 476 13.76 1.07 4.54
CA TYR A 476 13.73 -0.34 4.90
C TYR A 476 13.58 -0.54 6.42
N ILE A 477 14.36 0.17 7.22
CA ILE A 477 14.28 0.08 8.69
C ILE A 477 12.93 0.56 9.21
N GLN A 478 12.41 1.69 8.70
CA GLN A 478 11.08 2.19 9.04
C GLN A 478 9.99 1.17 8.68
N THR A 479 10.11 0.51 7.53
CA THR A 479 9.20 -0.56 7.12
C THR A 479 9.27 -1.76 8.07
N VAL A 480 10.47 -2.26 8.38
CA VAL A 480 10.65 -3.39 9.30
C VAL A 480 10.08 -3.08 10.69
N LEU A 481 10.37 -1.90 11.25
CA LEU A 481 9.84 -1.51 12.56
C LEU A 481 8.30 -1.47 12.55
N ALA A 482 7.68 -0.90 11.51
CA ALA A 482 6.22 -0.86 11.38
C ALA A 482 5.60 -2.27 11.27
N VAL A 483 6.24 -3.18 10.54
CA VAL A 483 5.80 -4.58 10.43
C VAL A 483 5.89 -5.30 11.78
N ILE A 484 6.99 -5.14 12.52
CA ILE A 484 7.16 -5.72 13.85
C ILE A 484 6.09 -5.20 14.81
N ALA A 485 5.81 -3.90 14.80
CA ALA A 485 4.77 -3.31 15.63
C ALA A 485 3.41 -3.95 15.37
N ILE A 486 3.01 -4.10 14.10
CA ILE A 486 1.74 -4.72 13.71
C ILE A 486 1.71 -6.21 14.04
N ASP A 487 2.81 -6.93 13.83
CA ASP A 487 2.91 -8.36 14.17
C ASP A 487 2.80 -8.59 15.69
N ARG A 488 3.42 -7.73 16.49
CA ARG A 488 3.29 -7.74 17.97
C ARG A 488 1.88 -7.40 18.41
N MET A 489 1.22 -6.43 17.77
CA MET A 489 -0.20 -6.13 18.02
C MET A 489 -1.08 -7.34 17.67
N ALA A 490 -0.83 -8.00 16.54
CA ALA A 490 -1.54 -9.21 16.15
C ALA A 490 -1.36 -10.33 17.18
N ALA A 491 -0.13 -10.54 17.66
CA ALA A 491 0.15 -11.52 18.71
C ALA A 491 -0.59 -11.20 20.02
N ARG A 492 -0.67 -9.92 20.40
CA ARG A 492 -1.42 -9.46 21.59
C ARG A 492 -2.92 -9.72 21.46
N LEU A 493 -3.48 -9.45 20.28
CA LEU A 493 -4.91 -9.69 20.00
C LEU A 493 -5.25 -11.17 19.85
N MET A 494 -4.25 -12.03 19.63
CA MET A 494 -4.39 -13.49 19.49
C MET A 494 -3.78 -14.25 20.67
N ALA A 495 -3.77 -13.64 21.87
CA ALA A 495 -3.26 -14.25 23.07
C ALA A 495 -3.92 -15.63 23.30
N ASP A 496 -3.11 -16.63 23.67
CA ASP A 496 -3.54 -18.02 23.86
C ASP A 496 -4.22 -18.65 22.63
N GLY A 497 -3.97 -18.09 21.45
CA GLY A 497 -4.56 -18.57 20.19
C GLY A 497 -6.03 -18.20 20.01
N ASN A 498 -6.61 -17.34 20.86
CA ASN A 498 -7.97 -16.82 20.75
C ASN A 498 -7.96 -15.33 20.42
N PHE A 499 -8.91 -14.89 19.59
CA PHE A 499 -9.05 -13.46 19.31
C PHE A 499 -9.72 -12.76 20.48
N ASP A 500 -9.05 -11.75 21.04
CA ASP A 500 -9.57 -10.95 22.13
C ASP A 500 -10.47 -9.83 21.59
N TYR A 501 -11.76 -10.16 21.43
CA TYR A 501 -12.78 -9.21 20.97
C TYR A 501 -12.93 -8.01 21.91
N GLN A 502 -12.78 -8.18 23.23
CA GLN A 502 -12.93 -7.10 24.20
C GLN A 502 -11.79 -6.10 24.07
N LEU A 503 -10.56 -6.60 24.02
CA LEU A 503 -9.38 -5.75 23.77
C LEU A 503 -9.50 -5.07 22.41
N PHE A 504 -9.84 -5.81 21.36
CA PHE A 504 -9.98 -5.22 20.02
C PHE A 504 -11.01 -4.11 20.01
N GLN A 505 -12.20 -4.31 20.55
CA GLN A 505 -13.25 -3.29 20.60
C GLN A 505 -12.86 -2.09 21.47
N SER A 506 -12.13 -2.30 22.56
CA SER A 506 -11.64 -1.20 23.39
C SER A 506 -10.66 -0.28 22.66
N LEU A 507 -9.84 -0.87 21.78
CA LEU A 507 -8.91 -0.14 20.94
C LEU A 507 -9.69 0.43 19.74
N ASN A 508 -10.41 -0.37 18.98
CA ASN A 508 -11.12 0.01 17.75
C ASN A 508 -12.66 -0.04 17.92
N PRO A 509 -13.27 0.96 18.58
CA PRO A 509 -14.70 0.96 18.91
C PRO A 509 -15.56 1.39 17.72
N ASP A 510 -15.63 0.56 16.69
CA ASP A 510 -16.48 0.75 15.51
C ASP A 510 -17.39 -0.47 15.30
N ASN A 511 -18.69 -0.30 15.46
CA ASN A 511 -19.65 -1.41 15.43
C ASN A 511 -19.79 -2.03 14.03
N ALA A 512 -19.75 -1.22 12.98
CA ALA A 512 -19.87 -1.70 11.61
C ALA A 512 -18.69 -2.63 11.26
N LEU A 513 -17.47 -2.29 11.71
CA LEU A 513 -16.33 -3.21 11.58
C LEU A 513 -16.53 -4.50 12.40
N MET A 514 -17.05 -4.39 13.63
CA MET A 514 -17.26 -5.57 14.48
C MET A 514 -18.26 -6.54 13.85
N ASP A 515 -19.33 -6.02 13.25
CA ASP A 515 -20.32 -6.82 12.54
C ASP A 515 -19.72 -7.47 11.29
N GLU A 516 -18.89 -6.74 10.52
CA GLU A 516 -18.16 -7.32 9.38
C GLU A 516 -17.19 -8.44 9.79
N ILE A 517 -16.51 -8.32 10.94
CA ILE A 517 -15.63 -9.37 11.45
C ILE A 517 -16.44 -10.62 11.81
N LYS A 518 -17.63 -10.43 12.38
CA LYS A 518 -18.51 -11.51 12.81
C LYS A 518 -19.05 -12.34 11.65
N GLU A 519 -19.29 -11.74 10.48
CA GLU A 519 -19.75 -12.44 9.26
C GLU A 519 -18.92 -13.69 8.92
N ALA A 520 -17.60 -13.64 9.10
CA ALA A 520 -16.71 -14.78 8.82
C ALA A 520 -16.41 -15.67 10.04
N ASN A 521 -16.94 -15.36 11.22
CA ASN A 521 -16.54 -16.00 12.48
C ASN A 521 -17.70 -16.50 13.35
N GLU A 522 -18.95 -16.06 13.14
CA GLU A 522 -20.09 -16.42 14.01
C GLU A 522 -20.70 -17.81 13.75
N ASP A 523 -20.25 -18.56 12.73
CA ASP A 523 -20.79 -19.90 12.38
C ASP A 523 -19.76 -21.06 12.37
N PHE A 524 -18.69 -21.06 13.22
CA PHE A 524 -17.64 -22.11 13.19
C PHE A 524 -17.07 -22.66 14.51
#